data_AF-A0A812MI37-F1
#
_entry.id   AF-A0A812MI37-F1
#
_cell.length_a   1.000
_cell.length_b   1.000
_cell.length_c   1.000
_cell.angle_alpha   90.00
_cell.angle_beta   90.00
_cell.angle_gamma   90.00
#
_symmetry.space_group_name_H-M   'P 1'
#
loop_
_entity.id
_entity.type
_entity.pdbx_description
1 polymer ?
#
loop_
_entity_poly.entity_id
_entity_poly.type
_entity_poly.pdbx_seq_one_letter_code
_entity_poly.pdbx_strand_id
1 'polypeptide(L)'
;RLLTPDFFRWPPPSAVLYMDTLVCEDSSRHQLPLLRVPADFEKFFNTLQLPLIDAMQQGRGFPDAVRRLHQALFAPARVCLDTRVGLTSPLPVTRGLPQGA
;
A
#
# COMPACT_ATOMS: atom_id res chain seq x y z
N ARG A 1 30.79 -11.63 13.34
CA ARG A 1 30.61 -10.17 13.51
C ARG A 1 29.13 -9.93 13.67
N LEU A 2 28.68 -9.61 14.88
CA LEU A 2 27.27 -9.36 15.22
C LEU A 2 26.84 -8.04 14.56
N LEU A 3 25.77 -8.08 13.77
CA LEU A 3 25.14 -6.90 13.19
C LEU A 3 24.32 -6.22 14.29
N THR A 4 24.65 -4.96 14.56
CA THR A 4 23.93 -4.07 15.48
C THR A 4 22.53 -3.74 14.94
N PRO A 5 21.53 -3.45 15.81
CA PRO A 5 20.12 -3.37 15.42
C PRO A 5 19.72 -2.03 14.77
N ASP A 6 20.61 -1.05 14.72
CA ASP A 6 20.21 0.37 14.63
C ASP A 6 20.08 0.94 13.19
N PHE A 7 19.94 0.11 12.17
CA PHE A 7 19.83 0.59 10.77
C PHE A 7 18.74 -0.06 9.93
N PHE A 8 17.66 -0.60 10.53
CA PHE A 8 16.50 -1.03 9.75
C PHE A 8 15.54 0.14 9.49
N ARG A 9 15.96 1.06 8.63
CA ARG A 9 15.02 2.00 7.99
C ARG A 9 14.24 1.16 6.97
N TRP A 10 12.98 0.85 7.28
CA TRP A 10 12.13 0.05 6.39
C TRP A 10 12.15 0.69 4.99
N PRO A 11 12.54 -0.07 3.96
CA PRO A 11 12.62 0.50 2.63
C PRO A 11 11.18 0.72 2.11
N PRO A 12 10.97 1.62 1.14
CA PRO A 12 9.65 1.91 0.60
C PRO A 12 8.94 0.63 0.13
N PRO A 13 7.59 0.58 0.06
CA PRO A 13 6.85 -0.66 -0.22
C PRO A 13 7.31 -1.42 -1.48
N SER A 14 7.80 -0.71 -2.49
CA SER A 14 8.39 -1.28 -3.71
C SER A 14 9.66 -2.09 -3.46
N ALA A 15 10.43 -1.74 -2.44
CA ALA A 15 11.64 -2.45 -2.05
C ALA A 15 11.34 -3.71 -1.23
N VAL A 16 10.17 -3.78 -0.58
CA VAL A 16 9.74 -4.97 0.16
C VAL A 16 9.46 -6.12 -0.80
N LEU A 17 8.74 -5.84 -1.89
CA LEU A 17 8.52 -6.82 -2.96
C LEU A 17 9.83 -7.26 -3.63
N TYR A 18 10.79 -6.34 -3.77
CA TYR A 18 12.12 -6.65 -4.29
C TYR A 18 12.90 -7.60 -3.37
N MET A 19 12.79 -7.42 -2.04
CA MET A 19 13.42 -8.31 -1.06
C MET A 19 12.84 -9.72 -1.10
N ASP A 20 11.54 -9.88 -1.32
CA ASP A 20 10.92 -11.21 -1.43
C ASP A 20 11.49 -11.99 -2.63
N THR A 21 11.66 -11.33 -3.79
CA THR A 21 12.32 -11.94 -4.96
C THR A 21 13.76 -12.34 -4.66
N LEU A 22 14.55 -11.46 -4.02
CA LEU A 22 15.93 -11.76 -3.67
C LEU A 22 16.06 -12.92 -2.68
N VAL A 23 15.18 -13.01 -1.68
CA VAL A 23 15.16 -14.12 -0.72
C VAL A 23 14.77 -15.43 -1.40
N CYS A 24 13.83 -15.40 -2.35
CA CYS A 24 13.47 -16.58 -3.14
C CYS A 24 14.63 -17.05 -4.03
N GLU A 25 15.29 -16.12 -4.73
CA GLU A 25 16.44 -16.42 -5.58
C GLU A 25 17.62 -16.98 -4.77
N ASP A 26 17.93 -16.39 -3.62
CA ASP A 26 19.00 -16.82 -2.73
C ASP A 26 18.71 -18.21 -2.13
N SER A 27 17.48 -18.43 -1.65
CA SER A 27 17.02 -19.74 -1.15
C SER A 27 17.13 -20.82 -2.24
N SER A 28 16.69 -20.52 -3.47
CA SER A 28 16.81 -21.45 -4.60
C SER A 28 18.26 -21.72 -4.99
N ARG A 29 19.12 -20.70 -4.97
CA ARG A 29 20.52 -20.80 -5.38
C ARG A 29 21.37 -21.58 -4.38
N HIS A 30 21.06 -21.47 -3.09
CA HIS A 30 21.85 -22.05 -2.02
C HIS A 30 21.20 -23.28 -1.35
N GLN A 31 20.05 -23.74 -1.87
CA GLN A 31 19.26 -24.85 -1.30
C GLN A 31 18.93 -24.65 0.18
N LEU A 32 18.71 -23.40 0.57
CA LEU A 32 18.37 -23.02 1.94
C LEU A 32 16.85 -22.95 2.09
N PRO A 33 16.30 -23.29 3.27
CA PRO A 33 14.87 -23.16 3.52
C PRO A 33 14.43 -21.70 3.33
N LEU A 34 13.27 -21.51 2.71
CA LEU A 34 12.71 -20.18 2.48
C LEU A 34 12.41 -19.52 3.84
N LEU A 35 13.17 -18.49 4.18
CA LEU A 35 12.92 -17.70 5.38
C LEU A 35 11.88 -16.64 5.04
N ARG A 36 10.75 -16.66 5.74
CA ARG A 36 9.73 -15.63 5.58
C ARG A 36 10.21 -14.36 6.28
N VAL A 37 10.42 -13.30 5.51
CA VAL A 37 10.62 -11.95 6.09
C VAL A 37 9.23 -11.43 6.48
N PRO A 38 8.93 -11.22 7.77
CA PRO A 38 7.68 -10.59 8.16
C PRO A 38 7.69 -9.13 7.69
N ALA A 39 6.79 -8.80 6.76
CA ALA A 39 6.55 -7.43 6.32
C ALA A 39 5.20 -6.95 6.83
N ASP A 40 5.21 -5.79 7.47
CA ASP A 40 4.00 -5.07 7.85
C ASP A 40 4.03 -3.66 7.24
N PHE A 41 2.88 -3.21 6.75
CA PHE A 41 2.74 -1.92 6.09
C PHE A 41 1.92 -1.01 7.00
N GLU A 42 2.60 -0.08 7.67
CA GLU A 42 1.93 0.85 8.58
C GLU A 42 0.80 1.60 7.87
N LYS A 43 -0.43 1.45 8.38
CA LYS A 43 -1.63 2.12 7.87
C LYS A 43 -1.82 1.93 6.37
N PHE A 44 -1.59 0.72 5.86
CA PHE A 44 -1.65 0.36 4.44
C PHE A 44 -2.74 1.10 3.64
N PHE A 45 -4.00 1.06 4.07
CA PHE A 45 -5.11 1.71 3.36
C PHE A 45 -4.99 3.24 3.29
N ASN A 46 -4.42 3.90 4.29
CA ASN A 46 -4.18 5.34 4.29
C ASN A 46 -3.04 5.72 3.34
N THR A 47 -2.20 4.75 2.95
CA THR A 47 -1.05 4.97 2.08
C THR A 47 -1.35 4.82 0.60
N LEU A 48 -2.49 4.23 0.25
CA LEU A 48 -2.89 3.97 -1.12
C LEU A 48 -3.14 5.26 -1.92
N GLN A 49 -2.85 5.20 -3.21
CA GLN A 49 -3.08 6.31 -4.15
C GLN A 49 -3.91 5.80 -5.32
N LEU A 50 -5.05 6.44 -5.59
CA LEU A 50 -5.95 6.06 -6.68
C LEU A 50 -5.25 6.00 -8.05
N PRO A 51 -4.33 6.93 -8.42
CA PRO A 51 -3.60 6.83 -9.68
C PRO A 51 -2.74 5.56 -9.79
N LEU A 52 -2.09 5.14 -8.69
CA LEU A 52 -1.28 3.92 -8.68
C LEU A 52 -2.15 2.66 -8.79
N ILE A 53 -3.33 2.66 -8.15
CA ILE A 53 -4.28 1.56 -8.26
C ILE A 53 -4.78 1.43 -9.70
N ASP A 54 -5.13 2.53 -10.35
CA ASP A 54 -5.57 2.51 -11.75
C ASP A 54 -4.47 2.02 -12.69
N ALA A 55 -3.23 2.47 -12.52
CA ALA A 55 -2.09 1.98 -13.29
C ALA A 55 -1.87 0.47 -13.11
N MET A 56 -2.02 -0.05 -11.88
CA MET A 56 -1.95 -1.50 -11.62
C MET A 56 -3.11 -2.25 -12.28
N GLN A 57 -4.34 -1.74 -12.19
CA GLN A 57 -5.51 -2.35 -12.83
C GLN A 57 -5.35 -2.40 -14.35
N GLN A 58 -4.84 -1.32 -14.95
CA GLN A 58 -4.49 -1.26 -16.37
C GLN A 58 -3.43 -2.31 -16.73
N GLY A 59 -2.34 -2.40 -15.96
CA GLY A 59 -1.28 -3.40 -16.18
C GLY A 59 -1.77 -4.85 -16.04
N ARG A 60 -2.86 -5.07 -15.29
CA ARG A 60 -3.52 -6.38 -15.14
C ARG A 60 -4.64 -6.63 -16.15
N GLY A 61 -4.91 -5.70 -17.07
CA GLY A 61 -5.91 -5.87 -18.13
C GLY A 61 -7.36 -5.70 -17.67
N PHE A 62 -7.62 -4.94 -16.60
CA PHE A 62 -8.99 -4.66 -16.17
C PHE A 62 -9.72 -3.78 -17.20
N PRO A 63 -11.01 -4.03 -17.49
CA PRO A 63 -11.78 -3.20 -18.42
C PRO A 63 -11.89 -1.74 -17.97
N ASP A 64 -11.84 -0.82 -18.93
CA ASP A 64 -11.95 0.63 -18.69
C ASP A 64 -13.18 1.03 -17.88
N ALA A 65 -14.33 0.40 -18.13
CA ALA A 65 -15.56 0.68 -17.40
C ALA A 65 -15.41 0.41 -15.89
N VAL A 66 -14.71 -0.68 -15.53
CA VAL A 66 -14.45 -1.05 -14.13
C VAL A 66 -13.48 -0.06 -13.48
N ARG A 67 -12.41 0.31 -14.20
CA ARG A 67 -11.43 1.30 -13.71
C ARG A 67 -12.06 2.68 -13.47
N ARG A 68 -12.88 3.14 -14.41
CA ARG A 68 -13.62 4.41 -14.30
C ARG A 68 -14.64 4.38 -13.16
N LEU A 69 -15.34 3.26 -12.99
CA LEU A 69 -16.25 3.08 -11.85
C LEU A 69 -15.49 3.19 -10.52
N HIS A 70 -14.35 2.50 -10.40
CA HIS A 70 -13.52 2.56 -9.20
C HIS A 70 -13.03 3.99 -8.91
N GLN A 71 -12.56 4.72 -9.94
CA GLN A 71 -12.21 6.13 -9.79
C GLN A 71 -13.41 6.98 -9.35
N ALA A 72 -14.58 6.78 -9.96
CA ALA A 72 -15.79 7.54 -9.62
C ALA A 72 -16.27 7.30 -8.19
N LEU A 73 -16.09 6.10 -7.64
CA LEU A 73 -16.48 5.77 -6.27
C LEU A 73 -15.60 6.47 -5.22
N PHE A 74 -14.29 6.59 -5.47
CA PHE A 74 -13.34 7.01 -4.44
C PHE A 74 -12.70 8.39 -4.68
N ALA A 75 -12.62 8.88 -5.92
CA ALA A 75 -12.07 10.21 -6.21
C ALA A 75 -12.86 11.37 -5.56
N PRO A 76 -14.20 11.35 -5.44
CA PRO A 76 -14.94 12.40 -4.76
C PRO A 76 -15.03 12.19 -3.25
N ALA A 77 -14.32 11.21 -2.68
CA ALA A 77 -14.41 10.89 -1.26
C ALA A 77 -14.06 12.10 -0.39
N ARG A 78 -14.94 12.38 0.58
CA ARG A 78 -14.76 13.42 1.59
C ARG A 78 -15.05 12.87 2.96
N VAL A 79 -14.32 13.38 3.94
CA VAL A 79 -14.48 12.99 5.35
C VAL A 79 -14.84 14.22 6.19
N CYS A 80 -15.73 14.01 7.15
CA CYS A 80 -16.03 14.96 8.20
C CYS A 80 -15.42 14.43 9.49
N LEU A 81 -14.77 15.31 10.25
CA LEU A 81 -14.23 14.98 11.56
C LEU A 81 -15.19 15.52 12.62
N ASP A 82 -15.63 14.67 13.52
CA ASP A 82 -16.34 15.11 14.72
C ASP A 82 -15.32 15.61 15.75
N THR A 83 -15.48 16.86 16.18
CA THR A 83 -14.55 17.52 17.09
C THR A 83 -15.30 18.04 18.30
N ARG A 84 -14.57 18.46 19.33
CA ARG A 84 -15.17 19.06 20.54
C ARG A 84 -16.01 20.31 20.26
N VAL A 85 -15.84 20.95 19.10
CA VAL A 85 -16.57 22.16 18.67
C VAL A 85 -17.60 21.87 17.58
N GLY A 86 -17.86 20.59 17.27
CA GLY A 86 -18.79 20.14 16.25
C GLY A 86 -18.11 19.53 15.03
N LEU A 87 -18.93 19.20 14.04
CA LEU A 87 -18.51 18.53 12.81
C LEU A 87 -17.75 19.49 11.88
N THR A 88 -16.63 19.06 11.31
CA THR A 88 -15.94 19.86 10.29
C THR A 88 -16.70 19.90 8.97
N SER A 89 -16.45 20.93 8.18
CA SER A 89 -16.80 20.92 6.75
C SER A 89 -16.16 19.70 6.05
N PRO A 90 -16.80 19.11 5.02
CA PRO A 90 -16.28 17.94 4.32
C PRO A 90 -14.89 18.20 3.72
N LEU A 91 -13.88 17.49 4.24
CA LEU A 91 -12.49 17.59 3.81
C LEU A 91 -12.22 16.60 2.67
N PRO A 92 -11.54 17.02 1.59
CA PRO A 92 -11.20 16.12 0.49
C PRO A 92 -10.16 15.09 0.93
N VAL A 93 -10.34 13.83 0.52
CA VAL A 93 -9.36 12.77 0.72
C VAL A 93 -8.35 12.82 -0.42
N THR A 94 -7.12 13.21 -0.12
CA THR A 94 -6.03 13.30 -1.12
C THR A 94 -5.23 12.01 -1.25
N ARG A 95 -5.30 11.15 -0.24
CA ARG A 95 -4.62 9.86 -0.16
C ARG A 95 -5.41 8.89 0.71
N GLY A 96 -5.31 7.62 0.37
CA GLY A 96 -5.87 6.51 1.10
C GLY A 96 -7.27 6.13 0.65
N LEU A 97 -7.73 4.98 1.12
CA LEU A 97 -9.08 4.48 0.88
C LEU A 97 -9.82 4.30 2.21
N PRO A 98 -11.14 4.56 2.24
CA PRO A 98 -11.95 4.32 3.43
C PRO A 98 -11.95 2.82 3.78
N GLN A 99 -11.77 2.51 5.07
CA GLN A 99 -11.83 1.15 5.57
C GLN A 99 -13.27 0.84 6.01
N GLY A 100 -13.81 -0.31 5.58
CA GLY A 100 -15.19 -0.73 5.87
C GLY A 100 -16.25 -0.24 4.87
N ALA A 101 -15.81 0.24 3.69
CA ALA A 101 -16.66 0.61 2.56
C ALA A 101 -17.13 -0.61 1.75
#